data_AF-X1H7G8-F1
#
_entry.id   AF-X1H7G8-F1
#
_cell.length_a   1.000
_cell.length_b   1.000
_cell.length_c   1.000
_cell.angle_alpha   90.00
_cell.angle_beta   90.00
_cell.angle_gamma   90.00
#
_symmetry.space_group_name_H-M   'P 1'
#
loop_
_entity.id
_entity.type
_entity.pdbx_description
1 polymer ?
#
loop_
_entity_poly.entity_id
_entity_poly.type
_entity_poly.pdbx_seq_one_letter_code
_entity_poly.pdbx_strand_id
1 'polypeptide(L)'
;VDLTREKIQSSPAWEQEIAESALAQSRKLRHSLENFQSIKQLEKAAADTSSFYRELNRKWFKQRFAHLGPAKAQMIAEEVGKLSPEDKDRVLKSPEELKNMEVRNLRLEGE
;
A
#
# COMPACT_ATOMS: atom_id res chain seq x y z
N VAL A 1 -7.80 -2.10 -3.55
CA VAL A 1 -7.53 -1.07 -4.59
C VAL A 1 -8.06 -1.60 -5.90
N ASP A 2 -8.98 -0.88 -6.53
CA ASP A 2 -9.46 -1.19 -7.88
C ASP A 2 -8.43 -0.68 -8.89
N LEU A 3 -7.83 -1.59 -9.67
CA LEU A 3 -6.79 -1.32 -10.67
C LEU A 3 -7.33 -1.48 -12.10
N THR A 4 -8.60 -1.17 -12.32
CA THR A 4 -9.17 -1.04 -13.66
C THR A 4 -8.41 0.00 -14.49
N ARG A 5 -8.38 -0.20 -15.81
CA ARG A 5 -7.61 0.66 -16.72
C ARG A 5 -8.07 2.11 -16.63
N GLU A 6 -9.38 2.30 -16.52
CA GLU A 6 -10.05 3.59 -16.41
C GLU A 6 -9.61 4.32 -15.12
N LYS A 7 -9.52 3.61 -14.00
CA LYS A 7 -9.05 4.16 -12.72
C LYS A 7 -7.58 4.57 -12.78
N ILE A 8 -6.74 3.73 -13.37
CA ILE A 8 -5.31 4.05 -13.57
C ILE A 8 -5.18 5.31 -14.41
N GLN A 9 -5.86 5.40 -15.55
CA GLN A 9 -5.80 6.57 -16.43
C GLN A 9 -6.32 7.85 -15.76
N SER A 10 -7.29 7.74 -14.85
CA SER A 10 -7.79 8.88 -14.07
C SER A 10 -6.88 9.29 -12.90
N SER A 11 -5.85 8.49 -12.58
CA SER A 11 -4.94 8.76 -11.46
C SER A 11 -3.90 9.83 -11.84
N PRO A 12 -3.32 10.55 -10.86
CA PRO A 12 -2.22 11.48 -11.10
C PRO A 12 -1.06 10.82 -11.84
N ALA A 13 -0.39 11.56 -12.74
CA ALA A 13 0.67 11.02 -13.60
C ALA A 13 1.79 10.28 -12.81
N TRP A 14 2.17 10.78 -11.63
CA TRP A 14 3.17 10.14 -10.78
C TRP A 14 2.73 8.78 -10.20
N GLU A 15 1.42 8.56 -10.08
CA GLU A 15 0.81 7.35 -9.52
C GLU A 15 0.56 6.28 -10.59
N GLN A 16 0.36 6.69 -11.85
CA GLN A 16 0.04 5.79 -12.97
C GLN A 16 1.07 4.66 -13.12
N GLU A 17 2.36 4.99 -13.16
CA GLU A 17 3.44 4.00 -13.30
C GLU A 17 3.45 2.97 -12.15
N ILE A 18 3.13 3.43 -10.93
CA ILE A 18 3.07 2.59 -9.74
C ILE A 18 1.85 1.66 -9.83
N ALA A 19 0.70 2.19 -10.22
CA ALA A 19 -0.53 1.42 -10.37
C ALA A 19 -0.44 0.40 -11.51
N GLU A 20 0.19 0.75 -12.64
CA GLU A 20 0.48 -0.18 -13.74
C GLU A 20 1.40 -1.31 -13.31
N SER A 21 2.44 -0.99 -12.54
CA SER A 21 3.36 -2.00 -11.98
C SER A 21 2.62 -2.96 -11.02
N ALA A 22 1.74 -2.45 -10.16
CA ALA A 22 0.89 -3.27 -9.30
C ALA A 22 0.00 -4.21 -10.12
N LEU A 23 -0.66 -3.68 -11.15
CA LEU A 23 -1.57 -4.45 -12.01
C LEU A 23 -0.82 -5.55 -12.77
N ALA A 24 0.35 -5.23 -13.33
CA ALA A 24 1.19 -6.19 -14.04
C ALA A 24 1.63 -7.34 -13.11
N GLN A 25 2.10 -7.02 -11.89
CA GLN A 25 2.49 -8.04 -10.92
C GLN A 25 1.29 -8.90 -10.48
N SER A 26 0.13 -8.29 -10.24
CA SER A 26 -1.10 -9.01 -9.91
C SER A 26 -1.49 -10.03 -10.99
N ARG A 27 -1.46 -9.60 -12.27
CA ARG A 27 -1.74 -10.49 -13.42
C ARG A 27 -0.73 -11.61 -13.54
N LYS A 28 0.57 -11.28 -13.44
CA LYS A 28 1.65 -12.27 -13.47
C LYS A 28 1.48 -13.32 -12.37
N LEU A 29 1.15 -12.90 -11.16
CA LEU A 29 0.90 -13.81 -10.04
C LEU A 29 -0.29 -14.72 -10.33
N ARG A 30 -1.42 -14.16 -10.79
CA ARG A 30 -2.61 -14.95 -11.16
C ARG A 30 -2.28 -16.04 -12.18
N HIS A 31 -1.62 -15.69 -13.27
CA HIS A 31 -1.20 -16.66 -14.29
C HIS A 31 -0.19 -17.68 -13.76
N SER A 32 0.67 -17.29 -12.83
CA SER A 32 1.63 -18.22 -12.22
C SER A 32 0.92 -19.24 -11.32
N LEU A 33 -0.09 -18.80 -10.56
CA LEU A 33 -0.87 -19.66 -9.66
C LEU A 33 -1.58 -20.81 -10.40
N GLU A 34 -2.01 -20.57 -11.64
CA GLU A 34 -2.61 -21.60 -12.51
C GLU A 34 -1.66 -22.76 -12.82
N ASN A 35 -0.34 -22.55 -12.69
CA ASN A 35 0.71 -23.50 -13.09
C ASN A 35 1.55 -24.03 -11.92
N PHE A 36 1.24 -23.67 -10.67
CA PHE A 36 1.98 -24.17 -9.53
C PHE A 36 1.67 -25.64 -9.28
N GLN A 37 2.73 -26.42 -9.07
CA GLN A 37 2.68 -27.86 -8.84
C GLN A 37 3.07 -28.24 -7.40
N SER A 38 3.44 -27.26 -6.57
CA SER A 38 3.92 -27.50 -5.22
C SER A 38 3.65 -26.34 -4.26
N ILE A 39 3.54 -26.68 -2.98
CA ILE A 39 3.43 -25.70 -1.89
C ILE A 39 4.67 -24.78 -1.86
N LYS A 40 5.87 -25.31 -2.13
CA LYS A 40 7.10 -24.50 -2.17
C LYS A 40 7.04 -23.36 -3.20
N GLN A 41 6.43 -23.60 -4.36
CA GLN A 41 6.22 -22.54 -5.37
C GLN A 41 5.24 -21.48 -4.86
N LEU A 42 4.18 -21.90 -4.17
CA LEU A 42 3.21 -20.99 -3.56
C LEU A 42 3.86 -20.12 -2.47
N GLU A 43 4.62 -20.73 -1.56
CA GLU A 43 5.35 -20.02 -0.49
C GLU A 43 6.33 -19.00 -1.06
N LYS A 44 7.12 -19.40 -2.07
CA LYS A 44 8.02 -18.50 -2.76
C LYS A 44 7.26 -17.34 -3.40
N ALA A 45 6.17 -17.61 -4.10
CA ALA A 45 5.36 -16.58 -4.73
C ALA A 45 4.74 -15.62 -3.71
N ALA A 46 4.33 -16.10 -2.53
CA ALA A 46 3.85 -15.27 -1.44
C ALA A 46 4.95 -14.35 -0.89
N ALA A 47 6.15 -14.88 -0.66
CA ALA A 47 7.30 -14.10 -0.20
C ALA A 47 7.74 -13.03 -1.22
N ASP A 48 7.82 -13.42 -2.50
CA ASP A 48 8.16 -12.52 -3.61
C ASP A 48 7.11 -11.40 -3.75
N THR A 49 5.82 -11.75 -3.71
CA THR A 49 4.70 -10.79 -3.82
C THR A 49 4.67 -9.83 -2.64
N SER A 50 4.86 -10.34 -1.42
CA SER A 50 4.93 -9.50 -0.21
C SER A 50 6.08 -8.49 -0.30
N SER A 51 7.26 -8.95 -0.71
CA SER A 51 8.44 -8.10 -0.87
C SER A 51 8.22 -7.02 -1.94
N PHE A 52 7.64 -7.41 -3.09
CA PHE A 52 7.29 -6.49 -4.16
C PHE A 52 6.34 -5.38 -3.68
N TYR A 53 5.21 -5.73 -3.05
CA TYR A 53 4.25 -4.73 -2.61
C TYR A 53 4.79 -3.85 -1.48
N ARG A 54 5.68 -4.37 -0.62
CA ARG A 54 6.37 -3.56 0.39
C ARG A 54 7.20 -2.45 -0.26
N GLU A 55 7.97 -2.78 -1.29
CA GLU A 55 8.79 -1.81 -2.02
C GLU A 55 7.92 -0.83 -2.82
N LEU A 56 6.88 -1.34 -3.49
CA LEU A 56 5.96 -0.53 -4.25
C LEU A 56 5.24 0.49 -3.37
N ASN A 57 4.77 0.08 -2.20
CA ASN A 57 4.15 0.98 -1.22
C ASN A 57 5.15 2.03 -0.75
N ARG A 58 6.39 1.68 -0.44
CA ARG A 58 7.42 2.68 -0.09
C ARG A 58 7.58 3.74 -1.18
N LYS A 59 7.63 3.34 -2.46
CA LYS A 59 7.68 4.27 -3.60
C LYS A 59 6.44 5.16 -3.62
N TRP A 60 5.26 4.59 -3.45
CA TRP A 60 3.99 5.33 -3.43
C TRP A 60 3.95 6.37 -2.31
N PHE A 61 4.27 5.98 -1.07
CA PHE A 61 4.29 6.90 0.09
C PHE A 61 5.29 8.03 -0.12
N LYS A 62 6.50 7.72 -0.61
CA LYS A 62 7.51 8.74 -0.89
C LYS A 62 7.03 9.81 -1.88
N GLN A 63 6.36 9.40 -2.95
CA GLN A 63 5.81 10.33 -3.95
C GLN A 63 4.60 11.08 -3.40
N ARG A 64 3.66 10.36 -2.75
CA ARG A 64 2.43 10.93 -2.18
C ARG A 64 2.71 12.05 -1.17
N PHE A 65 3.78 11.90 -0.39
CA PHE A 65 4.19 12.82 0.67
C PHE A 65 5.38 13.69 0.32
N ALA A 66 5.83 13.72 -0.94
CA ALA A 66 6.98 14.52 -1.38
C ALA A 66 6.83 16.03 -1.03
N HIS A 67 5.60 16.54 -1.03
CA HIS A 67 5.27 17.92 -0.66
C HIS A 67 5.60 18.29 0.80
N LEU A 68 5.78 17.31 1.69
CA LEU A 68 6.18 17.53 3.10
C LEU A 68 7.70 17.67 3.28
N GLY A 69 8.47 17.54 2.19
CA GLY A 69 9.93 17.49 2.20
C GLY A 69 10.48 16.06 2.23
N PRO A 70 11.64 15.82 1.60
CA PRO A 70 12.16 14.47 1.34
C PRO A 70 12.44 13.68 2.62
N ALA A 71 12.87 14.33 3.71
CA ALA A 71 13.13 13.67 4.98
C ALA A 71 11.86 13.12 5.63
N LYS A 72 10.77 13.91 5.68
CA LYS A 72 9.48 13.47 6.24
C LYS A 72 8.82 12.41 5.37
N ALA A 73 8.89 12.55 4.04
CA ALA A 73 8.38 11.55 3.11
C ALA A 73 9.10 10.19 3.27
N GLN A 74 10.42 10.22 3.48
CA GLN A 74 11.22 9.02 3.72
C GLN A 74 10.85 8.35 5.05
N MET A 75 10.69 9.11 6.14
CA MET A 75 10.26 8.57 7.43
C MET A 75 8.89 7.86 7.32
N ILE A 76 7.91 8.48 6.66
CA ILE A 76 6.58 7.89 6.47
C ILE A 76 6.68 6.59 5.65
N ALA A 77 7.47 6.59 4.57
CA ALA A 77 7.65 5.40 3.74
C ALA A 77 8.31 4.24 4.51
N GLU A 78 9.29 4.53 5.35
CA GLU A 78 9.97 3.52 6.18
C GLU A 78 9.05 2.94 7.23
N GLU A 79 8.23 3.77 7.87
CA GLU A 79 7.33 3.36 8.94
C GLU A 79 6.21 2.45 8.43
N VAL A 80 5.63 2.76 7.28
CA VAL A 80 4.64 1.88 6.64
C VAL A 80 5.23 0.51 6.27
N GLY A 81 6.54 0.42 6.05
CA GLY A 81 7.24 -0.83 5.86
C GLY A 81 7.34 -1.71 7.12
N LYS A 82 7.06 -1.15 8.31
CA LYS A 82 7.15 -1.81 9.62
C LYS A 82 5.78 -2.05 10.27
N LEU A 83 4.74 -1.35 9.80
CA LEU A 83 3.38 -1.48 10.34
C LEU A 83 2.82 -2.90 10.16
N SER A 84 2.20 -3.40 11.23
CA SER A 84 1.46 -4.66 11.25
C SER A 84 0.26 -4.59 10.27
N PRO A 85 -0.32 -5.74 9.87
CA PRO A 85 -1.55 -5.75 9.08
C PRO A 85 -2.69 -4.91 9.68
N GLU A 86 -2.83 -4.87 11.01
CA GLU A 86 -3.85 -4.07 11.69
C GLU A 86 -3.60 -2.55 11.56
N ASP A 87 -2.34 -2.12 11.58
CA ASP A 87 -1.99 -0.70 11.54
C ASP A 87 -2.07 -0.11 10.12
N LYS A 88 -1.89 -0.93 9.08
CA LYS A 88 -2.04 -0.51 7.68
C LYS A 88 -3.44 -0.01 7.36
N ASP A 89 -4.46 -0.61 7.98
CA ASP A 89 -5.87 -0.23 7.81
C ASP A 89 -6.22 1.10 8.52
N ARG A 90 -5.46 1.49 9.55
CA ARG A 90 -5.59 2.83 10.17
C ARG A 90 -4.97 3.93 9.31
N VAL A 91 -3.85 3.66 8.65
CA VAL A 91 -3.14 4.66 7.82
C VAL A 91 -3.83 4.94 6.49
N LEU A 92 -4.60 3.98 5.95
CA LEU A 92 -5.35 4.14 4.70
C LEU A 92 -6.64 4.98 4.84
N LYS A 93 -7.06 5.29 6.08
CA LYS A 93 -8.18 6.20 6.33
C LYS A 93 -7.80 7.63 5.98
N SER A 94 -8.74 8.39 5.41
CA SER A 94 -8.53 9.79 5.01
C SER A 94 -7.92 10.60 6.18
N PRO A 95 -7.08 11.62 5.94
CA PRO A 95 -6.61 12.53 6.99
C PRO A 95 -7.73 13.10 7.87
N GLU A 96 -8.94 13.25 7.30
CA GLU A 96 -10.14 13.68 8.02
C GLU A 96 -10.71 12.61 8.96
N GLU A 97 -10.59 11.34 8.60
CA GLU A 97 -11.04 10.20 9.42
C GLU A 97 -10.11 9.95 10.61
N LEU A 98 -8.80 10.16 10.44
CA LEU A 98 -7.82 10.11 11.54
C LEU A 98 -8.12 11.18 12.59
N LYS A 99 -8.46 12.40 12.15
CA LYS A 99 -8.82 13.53 13.02
C LYS A 99 -10.11 13.26 13.81
N ASN A 100 -11.08 12.60 13.19
CA ASN A 100 -12.35 12.24 13.84
C ASN A 100 -12.23 11.05 14.82
N MET A 101 -11.24 10.18 14.64
CA MET A 101 -10.95 9.10 15.59
C MET A 101 -10.21 9.57 16.84
N GLU A 102 -9.27 10.52 16.73
CA GLU A 102 -8.62 11.12 17.91
C GLU A 102 -9.63 11.83 18.83
N VAL A 103 -10.60 12.53 18.25
CA VAL A 103 -11.66 13.21 19.01
C VAL A 103 -12.63 12.23 19.69
N ARG A 104 -12.86 11.04 19.10
CA ARG A 104 -13.71 10.01 19.72
C ARG A 104 -13.03 9.30 20.89
N ASN A 105 -11.72 9.05 20.82
CA ASN A 105 -11.00 8.41 21.91
C ASN A 105 -10.84 9.33 23.12
N LEU A 106 -10.65 10.64 22.91
CA LEU A 106 -10.64 11.65 23.98
C LEU A 106 -12.00 11.83 24.69
N ARG A 107 -13.09 11.31 24.11
CA ARG A 107 -14.43 11.35 24.72
C ARG A 107 -14.76 10.11 25.54
N LEU A 108 -14.03 9.01 25.36
CA LEU A 108 -14.27 7.73 26.06
C LEU A 108 -13.35 7.54 27.27
N GLU A 109 -12.27 8.31 27.41
CA GLU A 109 -11.41 8.32 28.61
C GLU A 109 -11.85 9.38 29.65
N GLY A 110 -13.02 10.01 29.43
CA GLY A 110 -13.56 11.09 30.26
C GLY A 110 -14.94 10.82 30.87
N GLU A 111 -15.39 9.56 30.93
CA GLU A 111 -16.56 9.12 31.69
C GLU A 111 -16.20 8.02 32.69
#